data_AF-A0A9Q3HQJ8-F1
#
_entry.id   AF-A0A9Q3HQJ8-F1
#
_cell.length_a   1.000
_cell.length_b   1.000
_cell.length_c   1.000
_cell.angle_alpha   90.00
_cell.angle_beta   90.00
_cell.angle_gamma   90.00
#
_symmetry.space_group_name_H-M   'P 1'
#
loop_
_entity.id
_entity.type
_entity.pdbx_description
1 polymer ?
#
loop_
_entity_poly.entity_id
_entity_poly.type
_entity_poly.pdbx_seq_one_letter_code
_entity_poly.pdbx_strand_id
1 'polypeptide(L)'
;MTSKGKSNVSKKGITIISEKNLLNGGEEPLYFFCGKNLLQNCTNPTLPGGDYPKDSEAKVITAEIETCNIITNSLLSRKFSKILDNDEMMENSHLLWNCITDQFASSTLNSQTRIWSRFLKVTYKGNLLNFIMECRWSLNKFKTIGVKVGTKTLYFALLNTLPDEFHSLIEKVTPKIVTQGHSDTTLTLLHNVALKQEAINSSENNGKAIELNREMLESNTIHYLRN
;
A
#
# COMPACT_ATOMS: atom_id res chain seq x y z
N MET A 1 34.37 3.68 -4.62
CA MET A 1 33.15 3.78 -5.45
C MET A 1 32.00 4.24 -4.56
N THR A 2 31.75 5.55 -4.49
CA THR A 2 30.64 6.12 -3.72
C THR A 2 29.87 7.02 -4.68
N SER A 3 28.75 6.50 -5.18
CA SER A 3 27.82 7.24 -6.03
C SER A 3 27.13 8.30 -5.18
N LYS A 4 27.53 9.57 -5.36
CA LYS A 4 26.88 10.73 -4.77
C LYS A 4 25.46 10.83 -5.32
N GLY A 5 24.47 10.76 -4.43
CA GLY A 5 23.10 11.12 -4.72
C GLY A 5 23.03 12.56 -5.24
N LYS A 6 22.51 12.71 -6.47
CA LYS A 6 22.18 14.02 -7.01
C LYS A 6 20.96 14.54 -6.25
N SER A 7 21.18 15.55 -5.42
CA SER A 7 20.14 16.43 -4.90
C SER A 7 19.49 17.15 -6.06
N ASN A 8 18.20 16.88 -6.29
CA ASN A 8 17.40 17.70 -7.19
C ASN A 8 17.21 19.07 -6.53
N VAL A 9 17.94 20.05 -7.04
CA VAL A 9 17.83 21.45 -6.64
C VAL A 9 16.46 21.97 -7.09
N SER A 10 15.57 22.16 -6.13
CA SER A 10 14.31 22.90 -6.30
C SER A 10 14.62 24.35 -6.66
N LYS A 11 14.14 24.81 -7.82
CA LYS A 11 14.01 26.24 -8.09
C LYS A 11 13.01 26.79 -7.07
N LYS A 12 13.48 27.67 -6.18
CA LYS A 12 12.72 28.30 -5.10
C LYS A 12 11.31 28.69 -5.56
N GLY A 13 10.29 28.06 -4.97
CA GLY A 13 8.90 28.53 -5.02
C GLY A 13 7.93 27.74 -5.90
N ILE A 14 8.31 26.63 -6.55
CA ILE A 14 7.35 25.79 -7.28
C ILE A 14 7.02 24.56 -6.44
N THR A 15 5.75 24.44 -6.02
CA THR A 15 5.24 23.23 -5.36
C THR A 15 5.24 22.09 -6.37
N ILE A 16 6.08 21.08 -6.14
CA ILE A 16 6.11 19.88 -7.00
C ILE A 16 4.77 19.15 -6.83
N ILE A 17 4.07 18.93 -7.94
CA ILE A 17 2.89 18.07 -7.97
C ILE A 17 3.41 16.63 -7.96
N SER A 18 3.44 16.04 -6.76
CA SER A 18 3.90 14.67 -6.53
C SER A 18 2.76 13.77 -6.08
N GLU A 19 2.93 12.46 -6.32
CA GLU A 19 1.97 11.43 -5.88
C GLU A 19 1.69 11.53 -4.37
N LYS A 20 2.69 11.90 -3.57
CA LYS A 20 2.56 12.07 -2.12
C LYS A 20 1.65 13.25 -1.74
N ASN A 21 1.77 14.37 -2.45
CA ASN A 21 1.03 15.60 -2.14
C ASN A 21 -0.43 15.51 -2.63
N LEU A 22 -0.68 14.72 -3.67
CA LEU A 22 -2.03 14.46 -4.17
C LEU A 22 -2.76 13.37 -3.39
N LEU A 23 -2.06 12.38 -2.81
CA LEU A 23 -2.64 11.36 -1.94
C LEU A 23 -3.20 11.92 -0.62
N ASN A 24 -2.72 13.08 -0.17
CA ASN A 24 -3.23 13.80 1.01
C ASN A 24 -4.39 14.76 0.64
N GLY A 25 -5.33 14.30 -0.19
CA GLY A 25 -6.54 15.04 -0.52
C GLY A 25 -6.42 16.04 -1.68
N GLY A 26 -5.26 16.14 -2.34
CA GLY A 26 -5.09 16.98 -3.53
C GLY A 26 -5.14 18.50 -3.29
N GLU A 27 -5.32 18.94 -2.03
CA GLU A 27 -5.48 20.36 -1.69
C GLU A 27 -4.15 21.12 -1.66
N GLU A 28 -3.04 20.44 -1.37
CA GLU A 28 -1.73 21.07 -1.19
C GLU A 28 -1.24 21.86 -2.43
N PRO A 29 -1.36 21.33 -3.66
CA PRO A 29 -1.08 22.12 -4.86
C PRO A 29 -2.13 23.21 -5.12
N LEU A 30 -3.39 23.04 -4.70
CA LEU A 30 -4.44 24.06 -4.85
C LEU A 30 -4.18 25.28 -3.96
N TYR A 31 -3.63 25.11 -2.76
CA TYR A 31 -3.22 26.23 -1.90
C TYR A 31 -2.14 27.11 -2.56
N PHE A 32 -1.27 26.53 -3.41
CA PHE A 32 -0.30 27.28 -4.18
C PHE A 32 -0.97 28.18 -5.23
N PHE A 33 -1.97 27.66 -5.96
CA PHE A 33 -2.75 28.45 -6.91
C PHE A 33 -3.61 29.51 -6.20
N CYS A 34 -4.12 29.22 -5.00
CA CYS A 34 -4.85 30.17 -4.17
C CYS A 34 -3.98 31.39 -3.82
N GLY A 35 -2.74 31.17 -3.37
CA GLY A 35 -1.79 32.26 -3.07
C GLY A 35 -1.40 33.14 -4.28
N LYS A 36 -1.72 32.70 -5.51
CA LYS A 36 -1.47 33.43 -6.75
C LYS A 36 -2.73 33.99 -7.42
N ASN A 37 -3.91 33.84 -6.81
CA ASN A 37 -5.21 34.15 -7.43
C ASN A 37 -5.49 33.38 -8.75
N LEU A 38 -4.93 32.18 -8.90
CA LEU A 38 -5.08 31.33 -10.09
C LEU A 38 -5.99 30.12 -9.86
N LEU A 39 -6.47 29.91 -8.62
CA LEU A 39 -7.27 28.73 -8.25
C LEU A 39 -8.53 28.55 -9.10
N GLN A 40 -9.17 29.66 -9.47
CA GLN A 40 -10.40 29.65 -10.26
C GLN A 40 -10.21 29.02 -11.64
N ASN A 41 -9.02 29.15 -12.23
CA ASN A 41 -8.70 28.56 -13.54
C ASN A 41 -8.60 27.03 -13.47
N CYS A 42 -8.18 26.47 -12.33
CA CYS A 42 -8.14 25.02 -12.13
C CYS A 42 -9.51 24.41 -11.74
N THR A 43 -10.41 25.21 -11.16
CA THR A 43 -11.64 24.72 -10.51
C THR A 43 -12.92 25.06 -11.27
N ASN A 44 -12.88 26.09 -12.12
CA ASN A 44 -14.00 26.47 -12.97
C ASN A 44 -13.57 26.37 -14.44
N PRO A 45 -14.42 25.84 -15.33
CA PRO A 45 -14.14 25.84 -16.75
C PRO A 45 -14.14 27.27 -17.29
N THR A 46 -13.00 27.73 -17.80
CA THR A 46 -12.93 28.97 -18.58
C THR A 46 -13.67 28.73 -19.90
N LEU A 47 -14.86 29.29 -20.06
CA LEU A 47 -15.65 29.18 -21.30
C LEU A 47 -14.97 29.99 -22.40
N PRO A 48 -14.58 29.38 -23.54
CA PRO A 48 -14.15 30.13 -24.72
C PRO A 48 -15.34 30.96 -25.23
N GLY A 49 -15.18 32.28 -25.33
CA GLY A 49 -16.20 33.18 -25.88
C GLY A 49 -17.19 33.79 -24.89
N GLY A 50 -16.86 33.88 -23.60
CA GLY A 50 -17.63 34.71 -22.68
C GLY A 50 -17.55 36.21 -23.06
N ASP A 51 -18.65 36.94 -22.89
CA ASP A 51 -18.72 38.41 -23.08
C ASP A 51 -17.88 39.13 -22.00
N TYR A 52 -16.56 39.08 -22.16
CA TYR A 52 -15.63 39.84 -21.34
C TYR A 52 -15.30 41.14 -22.07
N PRO A 53 -15.22 42.28 -21.35
CA PRO A 53 -14.53 43.46 -21.85
C PRO A 53 -13.14 43.06 -22.39
N LYS A 54 -12.69 43.63 -23.53
CA LYS A 54 -11.41 43.26 -24.17
C LYS A 54 -10.20 43.34 -23.23
N ASP A 55 -10.21 44.28 -22.29
CA ASP A 55 -9.14 44.46 -21.29
C ASP A 55 -9.14 43.38 -20.20
N SER A 56 -10.27 42.72 -19.98
CA SER A 56 -10.39 41.54 -19.11
C SER A 56 -10.06 40.23 -19.84
N GLU A 57 -10.34 40.14 -21.13
CA GLU A 57 -10.04 38.95 -21.95
C GLU A 57 -8.54 38.65 -22.00
N ALA A 58 -7.71 39.67 -22.27
CA ALA A 58 -6.25 39.51 -22.28
C ALA A 58 -5.69 39.08 -20.91
N LYS A 59 -6.28 39.58 -19.81
CA LYS A 59 -5.89 39.20 -18.44
C LYS A 59 -6.28 37.76 -18.12
N VAL A 60 -7.47 37.34 -18.56
CA VAL A 60 -7.96 35.95 -18.41
C VAL A 60 -7.05 34.99 -19.18
N ILE A 61 -6.74 35.29 -20.45
CA ILE A 61 -5.83 34.46 -21.27
C ILE A 61 -4.43 34.38 -20.64
N THR A 62 -3.90 35.51 -20.16
CA THR A 62 -2.58 35.53 -19.50
C THR A 62 -2.57 34.68 -18.22
N ALA A 63 -3.62 34.76 -17.40
CA ALA A 63 -3.77 33.94 -16.20
C ALA A 63 -3.90 32.44 -16.53
N GLU A 64 -4.61 32.10 -17.61
CA GLU A 64 -4.76 30.73 -18.10
C GLU A 64 -3.41 30.13 -18.51
N ILE A 65 -2.66 30.86 -19.34
CA ILE A 65 -1.32 30.48 -19.78
C ILE A 65 -0.36 30.36 -18.58
N GLU A 66 -0.41 31.28 -17.62
CA GLU A 66 0.41 31.20 -16.40
C GLU A 66 0.08 29.93 -15.60
N THR A 67 -1.21 29.62 -15.46
CA THR A 67 -1.68 28.44 -14.72
C THR A 67 -1.22 27.14 -15.39
N CYS A 68 -1.42 26.99 -16.69
CA CYS A 68 -0.95 25.82 -17.45
C CYS A 68 0.58 25.64 -17.36
N ASN A 69 1.34 26.73 -17.47
CA ASN A 69 2.79 26.70 -17.34
C ASN A 69 3.23 26.27 -15.94
N ILE A 70 2.57 26.76 -14.89
CA ILE A 70 2.86 26.34 -13.51
C ILE A 70 2.58 24.86 -13.34
N ILE A 71 1.41 24.37 -13.78
CA ILE A 71 1.03 22.96 -13.66
C ILE A 71 2.07 22.09 -14.38
N THR A 72 2.35 22.41 -15.65
CA THR A 72 3.29 21.66 -16.50
C THR A 72 4.69 21.61 -15.91
N ASN A 73 5.23 22.75 -15.46
CA ASN A 73 6.55 22.81 -14.85
C ASN A 73 6.62 22.07 -13.50
N SER A 74 5.47 21.86 -12.85
CA SER A 74 5.36 21.14 -11.59
C SER A 74 5.22 19.62 -11.78
N LEU A 75 4.94 19.15 -13.00
CA LEU A 75 4.85 17.73 -13.35
C LEU A 75 6.23 17.15 -13.67
N LEU A 76 6.86 16.53 -12.67
CA LEU A 76 8.20 15.93 -12.82
C LEU A 76 8.20 14.49 -13.39
N SER A 77 7.05 13.94 -13.77
CA SER A 77 6.91 12.49 -13.97
C SER A 77 6.55 12.11 -15.41
N ARG A 78 7.28 11.13 -15.97
CA ARG A 78 6.93 10.45 -17.24
C ARG A 78 5.52 9.88 -17.25
N LYS A 79 4.90 9.67 -16.08
CA LYS A 79 3.50 9.22 -15.99
C LYS A 79 2.54 10.18 -16.72
N PHE A 80 2.85 11.47 -16.81
CA PHE A 80 2.00 12.49 -17.45
C PHE A 80 2.35 12.74 -18.92
N SER A 81 3.27 11.99 -19.54
CA SER A 81 3.71 12.29 -20.92
C SER A 81 2.55 12.37 -21.90
N LYS A 82 1.59 11.45 -21.80
CA LYS A 82 0.38 11.45 -22.65
C LYS A 82 -0.51 12.68 -22.48
N ILE A 83 -0.52 13.29 -21.30
CA ILE A 83 -1.26 14.54 -21.04
C ILE A 83 -0.48 15.72 -21.62
N LEU A 84 0.85 15.70 -21.49
CA LEU A 84 1.74 16.73 -22.02
C LEU A 84 1.86 16.72 -23.55
N ASP A 85 1.58 15.58 -24.19
CA ASP A 85 1.62 15.42 -25.66
C ASP A 85 0.32 15.93 -26.35
N ASN A 86 -0.66 16.45 -25.59
CA ASN A 86 -1.92 16.96 -26.12
C ASN A 86 -1.99 18.49 -25.97
N ASP A 87 -1.83 19.22 -27.09
CA ASP A 87 -1.80 20.68 -27.12
C ASP A 87 -3.11 21.31 -26.59
N GLU A 88 -4.28 20.72 -26.87
CA GLU A 88 -5.58 21.22 -26.39
C GLU A 88 -5.68 21.15 -24.86
N MET A 89 -5.10 20.12 -24.25
CA MET A 89 -5.04 19.97 -22.80
C MET A 89 -4.10 21.01 -22.17
N MET A 90 -3.03 21.38 -22.88
CA MET A 90 -2.02 22.32 -22.40
C MET A 90 -2.48 23.78 -22.45
N GLU A 91 -3.55 24.06 -23.19
CA GLU A 91 -4.15 25.39 -23.31
C GLU A 91 -5.31 25.62 -22.32
N ASN A 92 -5.77 24.58 -21.62
CA ASN A 92 -6.88 24.65 -20.69
C ASN A 92 -6.50 24.07 -19.32
N SER A 93 -6.26 24.95 -18.36
CA SER A 93 -5.78 24.61 -17.03
C SER A 93 -6.78 23.80 -16.21
N HIS A 94 -8.09 24.01 -16.41
CA HIS A 94 -9.14 23.21 -15.80
C HIS A 94 -9.13 21.77 -16.32
N LEU A 95 -9.06 21.58 -17.66
CA LEU A 95 -8.95 20.25 -18.27
C LEU A 95 -7.65 19.55 -17.86
N LEU A 96 -6.53 20.27 -17.89
CA LEU A 96 -5.24 19.78 -17.46
C LEU A 96 -5.27 19.29 -16.01
N TRP A 97 -5.83 20.10 -15.10
CA TRP A 97 -5.95 19.77 -13.68
C TRP A 97 -6.84 18.55 -13.45
N ASN A 98 -7.98 18.45 -14.14
CA ASN A 98 -8.87 17.30 -14.05
C ASN A 98 -8.21 16.02 -14.59
N CYS A 99 -7.53 16.07 -15.74
CA CYS A 99 -6.82 14.90 -16.26
C CYS A 99 -5.70 14.42 -15.33
N ILE A 100 -4.97 15.35 -14.69
CA ILE A 100 -3.96 15.00 -13.69
C ILE A 100 -4.61 14.29 -12.51
N THR A 101 -5.64 14.89 -11.91
CA THR A 101 -6.33 14.33 -10.75
C THR A 101 -6.98 12.98 -11.05
N ASP A 102 -7.60 12.82 -12.22
CA ASP A 102 -8.19 11.55 -12.69
C ASP A 102 -7.14 10.47 -12.91
N GLN A 103 -6.01 10.81 -13.54
CA GLN A 103 -4.93 9.86 -13.75
C GLN A 103 -4.33 9.39 -12.41
N PHE A 104 -4.18 10.31 -11.45
CA PHE A 104 -3.74 9.95 -10.10
C PHE A 104 -4.76 9.08 -9.38
N ALA A 105 -6.04 9.46 -9.36
CA ALA A 105 -7.12 8.68 -8.77
C ALA A 105 -7.14 7.26 -9.35
N SER A 106 -7.00 7.14 -10.68
CA SER A 106 -6.92 5.86 -11.38
C SER A 106 -5.68 5.05 -10.99
N SER A 107 -4.51 5.67 -10.91
CA SER A 107 -3.25 5.01 -10.49
C SER A 107 -3.33 4.52 -9.04
N THR A 108 -3.90 5.33 -8.15
CA THR A 108 -4.14 4.98 -6.75
C THR A 108 -5.13 3.83 -6.66
N LEU A 109 -6.30 3.92 -7.29
CA LEU A 109 -7.32 2.87 -7.28
C LEU A 109 -6.78 1.55 -7.85
N ASN A 110 -6.01 1.60 -8.94
CA ASN A 110 -5.40 0.42 -9.53
C ASN A 110 -4.37 -0.22 -8.58
N SER A 111 -3.56 0.60 -7.91
CA SER A 111 -2.59 0.13 -6.90
C SER A 111 -3.30 -0.50 -5.69
N GLN A 112 -4.38 0.13 -5.20
CA GLN A 112 -5.22 -0.39 -4.12
C GLN A 112 -5.87 -1.72 -4.52
N THR A 113 -6.44 -1.80 -5.72
CA THR A 113 -7.07 -3.02 -6.27
C THR A 113 -6.07 -4.17 -6.37
N ARG A 114 -4.84 -3.92 -6.82
CA ARG A 114 -3.78 -4.93 -6.89
C ARG A 114 -3.38 -5.46 -5.52
N ILE A 115 -3.25 -4.59 -4.52
CA ILE A 115 -2.98 -5.01 -3.14
C ILE A 115 -4.15 -5.83 -2.59
N TRP A 116 -5.37 -5.33 -2.74
CA TRP A 116 -6.57 -6.03 -2.29
C TRP A 116 -6.68 -7.42 -2.91
N SER A 117 -6.49 -7.52 -4.23
CA SER A 117 -6.49 -8.79 -4.95
C SER A 117 -5.40 -9.75 -4.48
N ARG A 118 -4.22 -9.24 -4.09
CA ARG A 118 -3.14 -10.06 -3.53
C ARG A 118 -3.45 -10.50 -2.10
N PHE A 119 -4.04 -9.61 -1.30
CA PHE A 119 -4.49 -9.91 0.06
C PHE A 119 -5.54 -11.02 0.08
N LEU A 120 -6.54 -10.98 -0.81
CA LEU A 120 -7.56 -12.04 -0.92
C LEU A 120 -6.98 -13.42 -1.29
N LYS A 121 -5.76 -13.47 -1.83
CA LYS A 121 -5.07 -14.72 -2.17
C LYS A 121 -4.20 -15.25 -1.03
N VAL A 122 -4.03 -14.48 0.06
CA VAL A 122 -3.29 -14.93 1.25
C VAL A 122 -4.10 -16.02 1.92
N THR A 123 -3.56 -17.24 1.87
CA THR A 123 -4.20 -18.46 2.35
C THR A 123 -3.14 -19.34 3.00
N TYR A 124 -3.55 -20.13 3.99
CA TYR A 124 -2.65 -21.08 4.63
C TYR A 124 -2.27 -22.21 3.67
N LYS A 125 -0.97 -22.53 3.61
CA LYS A 125 -0.40 -23.55 2.70
C LYS A 125 0.45 -24.59 3.44
N GLY A 126 0.06 -24.94 4.67
CA GLY A 126 0.77 -25.95 5.48
C GLY A 126 1.97 -25.42 6.28
N ASN A 127 2.30 -24.13 6.20
CA ASN A 127 3.35 -23.52 7.01
C ASN A 127 2.88 -22.20 7.65
N LEU A 128 2.77 -22.20 8.97
CA LEU A 128 2.18 -21.09 9.73
C LEU A 128 3.12 -19.87 9.76
N LEU A 129 4.44 -20.06 9.83
CA LEU A 129 5.41 -18.96 9.80
C LEU A 129 5.38 -18.20 8.48
N ASN A 130 5.38 -18.92 7.35
CA ASN A 130 5.28 -18.33 6.02
C ASN A 130 3.96 -17.58 5.84
N PHE A 131 2.85 -18.17 6.31
CA PHE A 131 1.55 -17.51 6.32
C PHE A 131 1.59 -16.18 7.10
N ILE A 132 2.16 -16.17 8.30
CA ILE A 132 2.31 -14.97 9.13
C ILE A 132 3.18 -13.91 8.44
N MET A 133 4.25 -14.31 7.75
CA MET A 133 5.08 -13.40 6.98
C MET A 133 4.32 -12.75 5.81
N GLU A 134 3.54 -13.53 5.06
CA GLU A 134 2.70 -13.00 3.98
C GLU A 134 1.62 -12.05 4.50
N CYS A 135 1.03 -12.37 5.65
CA CYS A 135 0.09 -11.50 6.36
C CYS A 135 0.73 -10.16 6.71
N ARG A 136 1.88 -10.17 7.41
CA ARG A 136 2.62 -8.96 7.80
C ARG A 136 2.99 -8.10 6.61
N TRP A 137 3.50 -8.73 5.55
CA TRP A 137 3.85 -8.05 4.31
C TRP A 137 2.61 -7.35 3.69
N SER A 138 1.49 -8.05 3.60
CA SER A 138 0.26 -7.53 3.00
C SER A 138 -0.33 -6.37 3.80
N LEU A 139 -0.35 -6.49 5.14
CA LEU A 139 -0.82 -5.43 6.04
C LEU A 139 0.07 -4.19 5.97
N ASN A 140 1.39 -4.36 5.88
CA ASN A 140 2.30 -3.23 5.71
C ASN A 140 2.09 -2.52 4.36
N LYS A 141 1.76 -3.27 3.30
CA LYS A 141 1.43 -2.69 1.99
C LYS A 141 0.14 -1.87 2.03
N PHE A 142 -0.88 -2.30 2.76
CA PHE A 142 -2.09 -1.50 2.99
C PHE A 142 -1.80 -0.17 3.68
N LYS A 143 -0.96 -0.19 4.74
CA LYS A 143 -0.50 1.04 5.42
C LYS A 143 0.24 1.97 4.47
N THR A 144 1.10 1.41 3.61
CA THR A 144 1.93 2.19 2.68
C THR A 144 1.12 2.90 1.58
N ILE A 145 0.04 2.28 1.08
CA ILE A 145 -0.80 2.83 0.00
C ILE A 145 -1.94 3.71 0.52
N GLY A 146 -2.07 3.86 1.85
CA GLY A 146 -3.08 4.74 2.45
C GLY A 146 -4.51 4.25 2.29
N VAL A 147 -4.70 2.93 2.14
CA VAL A 147 -6.03 2.34 2.08
C VAL A 147 -6.70 2.49 3.45
N LYS A 148 -7.83 3.18 3.49
CA LYS A 148 -8.63 3.41 4.71
C LYS A 148 -9.50 2.19 5.03
N VAL A 149 -8.88 1.06 5.31
CA VAL A 149 -9.58 -0.13 5.84
C VAL A 149 -9.22 -0.27 7.31
N GLY A 150 -10.24 -0.45 8.14
CA GLY A 150 -10.06 -0.66 9.57
C GLY A 150 -9.11 -1.82 9.82
N THR A 151 -8.02 -1.57 10.55
CA THR A 151 -6.99 -2.58 10.77
C THR A 151 -7.60 -3.86 11.33
N LYS A 152 -8.50 -3.79 12.32
CA LYS A 152 -9.20 -4.96 12.89
C LYS A 152 -9.87 -5.83 11.82
N THR A 153 -10.53 -5.22 10.83
CA THR A 153 -11.20 -5.91 9.72
C THR A 153 -10.22 -6.74 8.91
N LEU A 154 -9.03 -6.21 8.61
CA LEU A 154 -7.99 -6.94 7.88
C LEU A 154 -7.49 -8.15 8.68
N TYR A 155 -7.37 -8.05 10.00
CA TYR A 155 -6.94 -9.18 10.83
C TYR A 155 -8.01 -10.26 10.92
N PHE A 156 -9.29 -9.90 11.07
CA PHE A 156 -10.37 -10.90 11.03
C PHE A 156 -10.44 -11.62 9.68
N ALA A 157 -10.30 -10.87 8.58
CA ALA A 157 -10.25 -11.48 7.25
C ALA A 157 -9.10 -12.49 7.12
N LEU A 158 -7.91 -12.19 7.66
CA LEU A 158 -6.78 -13.12 7.67
C LEU A 158 -6.99 -14.33 8.59
N LEU A 159 -7.57 -14.14 9.78
CA LEU A 159 -7.85 -15.27 10.67
C LEU A 159 -8.84 -16.26 10.04
N ASN A 160 -9.81 -15.75 9.28
CA ASN A 160 -10.79 -16.59 8.57
C ASN A 160 -10.19 -17.38 7.38
N THR A 161 -8.92 -17.17 7.02
CA THR A 161 -8.25 -17.98 5.99
C THR A 161 -7.41 -19.13 6.57
N LEU A 162 -7.34 -19.24 7.89
CA LEU A 162 -6.74 -20.39 8.57
C LEU A 162 -7.73 -21.57 8.56
N PRO A 163 -7.24 -22.82 8.41
CA PRO A 163 -8.07 -24.01 8.51
C PRO A 163 -8.58 -24.26 9.93
N ASP A 164 -9.62 -25.08 10.03
CA ASP A 164 -10.34 -25.38 11.29
C ASP A 164 -9.46 -25.97 12.39
N GLU A 165 -8.34 -26.60 12.03
CA GLU A 165 -7.32 -27.08 12.99
C GLU A 165 -6.77 -25.95 13.87
N PHE A 166 -6.82 -24.69 13.41
CA PHE A 166 -6.43 -23.51 14.18
C PHE A 166 -7.60 -22.85 14.90
N HIS A 167 -8.80 -23.41 14.91
CA HIS A 167 -9.98 -22.76 15.52
C HIS A 167 -9.77 -22.41 17.00
N SER A 168 -9.18 -23.32 17.78
CA SER A 168 -8.86 -23.08 19.20
C SER A 168 -7.85 -21.95 19.41
N LEU A 169 -6.98 -21.70 18.43
CA LEU A 169 -6.05 -20.58 18.41
C LEU A 169 -6.78 -19.28 18.05
N ILE A 170 -7.64 -19.32 17.03
CA ILE A 170 -8.46 -18.17 16.59
C ILE A 170 -9.32 -17.68 17.76
N GLU A 171 -9.98 -18.56 18.50
CA GLU A 171 -10.79 -18.20 19.68
C GLU A 171 -9.97 -17.52 20.78
N LYS A 172 -8.74 -17.97 21.02
CA LYS A 172 -7.84 -17.38 22.02
C LYS A 172 -7.32 -16.00 21.61
N VAL A 173 -7.19 -15.74 20.31
CA VAL A 173 -6.58 -14.51 19.78
C VAL A 173 -7.64 -13.44 19.47
N THR A 174 -8.85 -13.84 19.06
CA THR A 174 -9.95 -12.93 18.69
C THR A 174 -10.31 -11.90 19.77
N PRO A 175 -10.49 -12.26 21.05
CA PRO A 175 -10.77 -11.28 22.11
C PRO A 175 -9.66 -10.23 22.28
N LYS A 176 -8.40 -10.60 22.04
CA LYS A 176 -7.25 -9.70 22.14
C LYS A 176 -7.22 -8.70 20.98
N ILE A 177 -7.62 -9.09 19.78
CA ILE A 177 -7.80 -8.18 18.63
C ILE A 177 -8.87 -7.13 18.95
N VAL A 178 -10.01 -7.57 19.49
CA VAL A 178 -11.16 -6.71 19.77
C VAL A 178 -10.78 -5.62 20.78
N THR A 179 -10.10 -6.02 21.85
CA THR A 179 -9.80 -5.17 23.02
C THR A 179 -8.55 -4.30 22.84
N GLN A 180 -7.48 -4.77 22.21
CA GLN A 180 -6.19 -4.07 22.25
C GLN A 180 -5.92 -3.14 21.06
N GLY A 181 -6.66 -3.21 19.96
CA GLY A 181 -6.58 -2.26 18.84
C GLY A 181 -5.25 -2.22 18.05
N HIS A 182 -4.14 -2.71 18.62
CA HIS A 182 -2.81 -2.75 18.02
C HIS A 182 -2.56 -4.10 17.34
N SER A 183 -3.12 -4.19 16.14
CA SER A 183 -2.74 -5.03 15.00
C SER A 183 -1.52 -5.97 15.17
N ASP A 184 -0.33 -5.47 15.49
CA ASP A 184 0.89 -6.30 15.54
C ASP A 184 0.91 -7.32 16.68
N THR A 185 0.16 -7.10 17.77
CA THR A 185 0.07 -8.09 18.87
C THR A 185 -0.55 -9.39 18.40
N THR A 186 -1.44 -9.34 17.41
CA THR A 186 -2.18 -10.51 16.89
C THR A 186 -1.25 -11.44 16.12
N LEU A 187 -0.49 -10.91 15.15
CA LEU A 187 0.48 -11.71 14.40
C LEU A 187 1.66 -12.13 15.28
N THR A 188 2.01 -11.34 16.29
CA THR A 188 3.04 -11.72 17.28
C THR A 188 2.57 -12.89 18.15
N LEU A 189 1.31 -12.89 18.57
CA LEU A 189 0.72 -14.02 19.30
C LEU A 189 0.65 -15.27 18.43
N LEU A 190 0.18 -15.16 17.19
CA LEU A 190 0.19 -16.27 16.22
C LEU A 190 1.61 -16.80 15.99
N HIS A 191 2.59 -15.91 15.88
CA HIS A 191 4.00 -16.28 15.70
C HIS A 191 4.54 -17.03 16.92
N ASN A 192 4.23 -16.57 18.14
CA ASN A 192 4.61 -17.26 19.37
C ASN A 192 3.95 -18.64 19.49
N VAL A 193 2.71 -18.81 19.00
CA VAL A 193 2.06 -20.13 18.95
C VAL A 193 2.70 -21.02 17.89
N ALA A 194 3.03 -20.48 16.71
CA ALA A 194 3.73 -21.22 15.67
C ALA A 194 5.06 -21.79 16.18
N LEU A 195 5.88 -20.97 16.85
CA LEU A 195 7.14 -21.39 17.44
C LEU A 195 6.96 -22.47 18.51
N LYS A 196 5.93 -22.37 19.35
CA LYS A 196 5.61 -23.39 20.35
C LYS A 196 5.21 -24.71 19.71
N GLN A 197 4.39 -24.67 18.65
CA GLN A 197 3.97 -25.88 17.94
C GLN A 197 5.15 -26.56 17.25
N GLU A 198 6.04 -25.81 16.61
CA GLU A 198 7.26 -26.36 16.02
C GLU A 198 8.15 -27.02 17.07
N ALA A 199 8.33 -26.39 18.24
CA ALA A 199 9.10 -26.97 19.34
C ALA A 199 8.49 -28.29 19.86
N ILE A 200 7.15 -28.36 19.99
CA ILE A 200 6.44 -29.58 20.38
C ILE A 200 6.66 -30.68 19.34
N ASN A 201 6.43 -30.38 18.06
CA ASN A 201 6.59 -31.34 16.97
C ASN A 201 8.04 -31.87 16.87
N SER A 202 9.04 -31.02 17.10
CA SER A 202 10.45 -31.43 17.16
C SER A 202 10.73 -32.35 18.35
N SER A 203 10.13 -32.10 19.51
CA SER A 203 10.29 -32.95 20.70
C SER A 203 9.65 -34.33 20.54
N GLU A 204 8.46 -34.40 19.93
CA GLU A 204 7.75 -35.66 19.68
C GLU A 204 8.49 -36.53 18.65
N ASN A 205 9.04 -35.93 17.60
CA ASN A 205 9.83 -36.65 16.61
C ASN A 205 11.12 -37.23 17.20
N ASN A 206 11.79 -36.50 18.09
CA ASN A 206 12.95 -37.03 18.82
C ASN A 206 12.55 -38.18 19.76
N GLY A 207 11.42 -38.06 20.47
CA GLY A 207 10.91 -39.13 21.33
C GLY A 207 10.64 -40.43 20.56
N LYS A 208 9.96 -40.33 19.40
CA LYS A 208 9.70 -41.47 18.52
C LYS A 208 10.98 -42.12 18.00
N ALA A 209 11.98 -41.33 17.61
CA ALA A 209 13.27 -41.87 17.15
C ALA A 209 14.03 -42.61 18.25
N ILE A 210 13.94 -42.16 19.51
CA ILE A 210 14.53 -42.84 20.66
C ILE A 210 13.82 -44.16 20.94
N GLU A 211 12.48 -44.18 20.90
CA GLU A 211 11.67 -45.39 21.11
C GLU A 211 11.99 -46.45 20.04
N LEU A 212 12.06 -46.05 18.76
CA LEU A 212 12.38 -46.95 17.64
C LEU A 212 13.79 -47.55 17.77
N ASN A 213 14.76 -46.75 18.22
CA ASN A 213 16.12 -47.22 18.49
C ASN A 213 16.17 -48.19 19.68
N ARG A 214 15.34 -47.97 20.71
CA ARG A 214 15.21 -48.90 21.85
C ARG A 214 14.62 -50.23 21.40
N GLU A 215 13.52 -50.23 20.66
CA GLU A 215 12.88 -51.43 20.13
C GLU A 215 13.83 -52.24 19.23
N MET A 216 14.62 -51.56 18.38
CA MET A 216 15.65 -52.21 17.57
C MET A 216 16.76 -52.86 18.42
N LEU A 217 17.21 -52.19 19.49
CA LEU A 217 18.23 -52.72 20.40
C LEU A 217 17.71 -53.92 21.20
N GLU A 218 16.47 -53.87 21.66
CA GLU A 218 15.81 -54.96 22.38
C GLU A 218 15.61 -56.18 21.47
N SER A 219 15.15 -55.97 20.22
CA SER A 219 15.01 -57.04 19.23
C SER A 219 16.34 -57.72 18.88
N ASN A 220 17.42 -56.95 18.73
CA ASN A 220 18.75 -57.50 18.45
C ASN A 220 19.31 -58.28 19.64
N THR A 221 19.08 -57.80 20.86
CA THR A 221 19.53 -58.48 22.09
C THR A 221 18.84 -59.82 22.28
N ILE A 222 17.52 -59.89 22.01
CA ILE A 222 16.76 -61.15 22.05
C ILE A 222 17.27 -62.16 21.01
N HIS A 223 17.68 -61.69 19.83
CA HIS A 223 18.25 -62.55 18.79
C HIS A 223 19.64 -63.12 19.17
N TYR A 224 20.47 -62.35 19.88
CA TYR A 224 21.77 -62.82 20.36
C TYR A 224 21.68 -63.83 21.51
N LEU A 225 20.61 -63.79 22.32
CA LEU A 225 20.41 -64.70 23.45
C LEU A 225 19.74 -66.03 23.06
N ARG A 226 19.27 -66.17 21.80
CA ARG A 226 18.60 -67.39 21.29
C ARG A 226 19.49 -68.27 20.41
N ASN A 227 20.68 -67.82 20.04
CA ASN A 227 21.70 -68.57 19.29
C ASN A 227 22.83 -69.01 20.20
#